data_AF-A0AAU3U7Z2-F1
#
_entry.id   AF-A0AAU3U7Z2-F1
#
_cell.length_a   1.000
_cell.length_b   1.000
_cell.length_c   1.000
_cell.angle_alpha   90.00
_cell.angle_beta   90.00
_cell.angle_gamma   90.00
#
_symmetry.space_group_name_H-M   'P 1'
#
loop_
_entity.id
_entity.type
_entity.pdbx_description
1 polymer ?
#
loop_
_entity_poly.entity_id
_entity_poly.type
_entity_poly.pdbx_seq_one_letter_code
_entity_poly.pdbx_strand_id
1 'polypeptide(L)' 'MTMVRNPKQTGKKAASDAGKVLADPQATKAEKSAAASALAQTPSSKKKK' A
#
# COMPACT_ATOMS: atom_id res chain seq x y z
N MET A 1 18.06 -8.35 -11.98
CA MET A 1 16.91 -8.77 -11.14
C MET A 1 15.62 -8.24 -11.78
N THR A 2 14.95 -9.05 -12.61
CA THR A 2 13.64 -8.69 -13.17
C THR A 2 12.62 -8.67 -12.04
N MET A 3 12.05 -7.50 -11.75
CA MET A 3 10.87 -7.40 -10.89
C MET A 3 9.74 -8.17 -11.57
N VAL A 4 9.55 -9.42 -11.19
CA VAL A 4 8.38 -10.21 -11.60
C VAL A 4 7.16 -9.45 -11.08
N ARG A 5 6.42 -8.82 -12.00
CA ARG A 5 5.18 -8.12 -11.67
C ARG A 5 4.18 -9.17 -11.21
N ASN A 6 3.96 -9.28 -9.90
CA ASN A 6 2.92 -10.12 -9.37
C ASN A 6 1.58 -9.37 -9.50
N PRO A 7 0.64 -9.79 -10.35
CA PRO A 7 -0.62 -9.09 -10.57
C PRO A 7 -1.51 -9.06 -9.32
N LYS A 8 -1.22 -9.90 -8.33
CA LYS A 8 -1.90 -9.93 -7.03
C LYS A 8 -1.38 -8.89 -6.03
N GLN A 9 -0.34 -8.13 -6.38
CA GLN A 9 0.21 -7.11 -5.50
C GLN A 9 -0.31 -5.72 -5.86
N THR A 10 -0.52 -4.92 -4.83
CA THR A 10 -0.90 -3.51 -4.99
C THR A 10 0.22 -2.77 -5.72
N GLY A 11 -0.11 -2.17 -6.87
CA GLY A 11 0.83 -1.41 -7.67
C GLY A 11 1.35 -0.15 -6.95
N LYS A 12 2.47 0.39 -7.43
CA LYS A 12 3.15 1.55 -6.80
C LYS A 12 2.24 2.76 -6.60
N LYS A 13 1.34 3.07 -7.56
CA LYS A 13 0.39 4.19 -7.45
C LYS A 13 -0.62 3.97 -6.32
N ALA A 14 -1.29 2.82 -6.31
CA ALA A 14 -2.25 2.47 -5.27
C ALA A 14 -1.60 2.41 -3.87
N ALA A 15 -0.34 1.99 -3.78
CA ALA A 15 0.44 2.06 -2.54
C ALA A 15 0.62 3.51 -2.05
N SER A 16 0.99 4.42 -2.96
CA SER A 16 1.18 5.85 -2.64
C SER A 16 -0.13 6.51 -2.23
N ASP A 17 -1.24 6.23 -2.92
CA ASP A 17 -2.54 6.77 -2.58
C ASP A 17 -3.07 6.20 -1.26
N ALA A 18 -2.87 4.90 -0.99
CA ALA A 18 -3.15 4.31 0.32
C ALA A 18 -2.36 4.98 1.45
N GLY A 19 -1.09 5.31 1.22
CA GLY A 19 -0.28 6.06 2.18
C GLY A 19 -0.84 7.45 2.47
N LYS A 20 -1.36 8.15 1.46
CA LYS A 20 -2.03 9.45 1.64
C LYS A 20 -3.31 9.32 2.44
N VAL A 21 -4.15 8.32 2.14
CA VAL A 21 -5.41 8.06 2.87
C VAL A 21 -5.14 7.74 4.35
N LEU A 22 -4.05 7.03 4.66
CA LEU A 22 -3.64 6.79 6.04
C LEU A 22 -3.17 8.06 6.76
N ALA A 23 -2.47 8.94 6.06
CA ALA A 23 -1.99 10.22 6.59
C ALA A 23 -3.08 11.30 6.68
N ASP A 24 -4.19 11.11 5.97
CA ASP A 24 -5.27 12.08 5.91
C ASP A 24 -6.09 12.12 7.22
N PRO A 25 -6.28 13.29 7.83
CA PRO A 25 -7.03 13.43 9.07
C PRO A 25 -8.56 13.35 8.86
N GLN A 26 -9.06 13.57 7.64
CA GLN A 26 -10.47 13.47 7.28
C GLN A 26 -10.89 12.05 6.87
N ALA A 27 -9.94 11.19 6.50
CA ALA A 27 -10.21 9.79 6.14
C ALA A 27 -10.82 9.01 7.31
N THR A 28 -11.92 8.31 7.00
CA THR A 28 -12.68 7.52 7.96
C THR A 28 -11.94 6.24 8.37
N LYS A 29 -12.34 5.62 9.49
CA LYS A 29 -11.77 4.33 9.93
C LYS A 29 -11.85 3.24 8.87
N ALA A 30 -12.94 3.21 8.10
CA ALA A 30 -13.15 2.24 7.03
C ALA A 30 -12.14 2.45 5.89
N GLU A 31 -11.97 3.70 5.45
CA GLU A 31 -11.00 4.05 4.40
C GLU A 31 -9.57 3.75 4.84
N LYS A 32 -9.22 4.08 6.09
CA LYS A 32 -7.91 3.76 6.66
C LYS A 32 -7.66 2.25 6.71
N SER A 33 -8.68 1.46 7.06
CA SER A 33 -8.56 0.00 7.08
C SER A 33 -8.35 -0.58 5.68
N ALA A 34 -9.10 -0.10 4.69
CA ALA A 34 -8.94 -0.50 3.29
C ALA A 34 -7.54 -0.09 2.75
N ALA A 35 -7.10 1.13 3.03
CA ALA A 35 -5.79 1.63 2.65
C ALA A 35 -4.65 0.84 3.31
N ALA A 36 -4.78 0.51 4.59
CA ALA A 36 -3.82 -0.35 5.28
C ALA A 36 -3.74 -1.75 4.66
N SER A 37 -4.89 -2.35 4.32
CA SER A 37 -4.95 -3.64 3.61
C SER A 37 -4.29 -3.58 2.23
N ALA A 38 -4.51 -2.49 1.49
CA ALA A 38 -3.87 -2.27 0.20
C ALA A 38 -2.36 -2.12 0.35
N LEU A 39 -1.89 -1.36 1.35
CA LEU A 39 -0.48 -1.15 1.65
C LEU A 39 0.21 -2.46 2.08
N ALA A 40 -0.45 -3.30 2.89
CA ALA A 40 0.07 -4.60 3.30
C ALA A 40 0.28 -5.57 2.12
N GLN A 41 -0.52 -5.44 1.05
CA GLN A 41 -0.41 -6.22 -0.18
C GLN A 41 0.59 -5.63 -1.19
N THR A 42 1.26 -4.52 -0.87
CA THR A 42 2.32 -3.97 -1.71
C THR A 42 3.58 -4.83 -1.62
N PRO A 43 4.40 -4.89 -2.67
CA PRO A 43 5.67 -5.59 -2.60
C PRO A 43 6.55 -4.96 -1.53
N SER A 44 6.84 -5.72 -0.47
CA SER A 44 7.75 -5.30 0.59
C SER A 44 9.14 -5.07 0.01
N SER A 45 9.56 -3.81 -0.10
CA SER A 45 10.99 -3.48 -0.16
C SER A 45 11.54 -3.73 1.25
N LYS A 46 11.79 -4.99 1.57
CA LYS A 46 12.34 -5.44 2.84
C LYS A 46 13.68 -4.73 3.07
N LYS A 47 13.69 -3.57 3.71
CA LYS A 47 14.87 -3.13 4.47
C LYS A 47 14.83 -4.00 5.72
N LYS A 48 15.38 -5.22 5.60
CA LYS A 48 15.77 -5.99 6.78
C LYS A 48 16.69 -5.08 7.58
N LYS A 49 16.26 -4.72 8.78
CA LYS A 49 17.13 -4.10 9.77
C LYS A 49 18.11 -5.16 10.27
#